data_AF-A0A7W1ZS19-F1
#
_entry.id   AF-A0A7W1ZS19-F1
#
_cell.length_a   1.000
_cell.length_b   1.000
_cell.length_c   1.000
_cell.angle_alpha   90.00
_cell.angle_beta   90.00
_cell.angle_gamma   90.00
#
_symmetry.space_group_name_H-M   'P 1'
#
loop_
_entity.id
_entity.type
_entity.pdbx_description
1 polymer ?
#
loop_
_entity_poly.entity_id
_entity_poly.type
_entity_poly.pdbx_seq_one_letter_code
_entity_poly.pdbx_strand_id
1 'polypeptide(L)'
;MRHRIILFVVATFWVTMICLLWRSEYGDQEVGSSVPVENVWERVLTAPDDSSLDIFLNRKKIGYCRWTPNVGEDATTSGRVSSDEYQPEGIVKRVSDYTLELEGNVNLQSLTNNLRFELTMRFATNHNWETFRLHVSMRPHFWEVSANRSDEELRLVVNDESGLWEHDFPFADLQNPEKLVQEFGGPVALALFRGMGLRAPAGSESKMSLGINWEARNDWMRFGHSRVRVYRLEAKLLDKLKIFVFVSRVGEILWVHLPGEVVLSNNAFEHF
;
A
#
# COMPACT_ATOMS: atom_id res chain seq x y z
N MET A 1 -50.93 -9.28 -41.65
CA MET A 1 -49.98 -8.32 -41.03
C MET A 1 -49.95 -8.37 -39.51
N ARG A 2 -51.09 -8.46 -38.80
CA ARG A 2 -51.18 -8.51 -37.32
C ARG A 2 -50.26 -9.53 -36.63
N HIS A 3 -50.15 -10.75 -37.15
CA HIS A 3 -49.29 -11.79 -36.57
C HIS A 3 -47.79 -11.50 -36.66
N ARG A 4 -47.34 -10.77 -37.69
CA ARG A 4 -45.93 -10.38 -37.85
C ARG A 4 -45.53 -9.32 -36.83
N ILE A 5 -46.45 -8.40 -36.50
CA ILE A 5 -46.24 -7.35 -35.49
C ILE A 5 -46.17 -7.97 -34.09
N ILE A 6 -47.07 -8.91 -33.76
CA ILE A 6 -47.06 -9.59 -32.46
C ILE A 6 -45.76 -10.39 -32.27
N LEU A 7 -45.32 -11.12 -33.31
CA LEU A 7 -44.04 -11.82 -33.27
C LEU A 7 -42.85 -10.87 -33.07
N PHE A 8 -42.86 -9.71 -33.71
CA PHE A 8 -41.82 -8.70 -33.53
C PHE A 8 -41.78 -8.17 -32.10
N VAL A 9 -42.94 -7.85 -31.52
CA VAL A 9 -43.05 -7.36 -30.13
C VAL A 9 -42.57 -8.42 -29.13
N VAL A 10 -42.97 -9.68 -29.32
CA VAL A 10 -42.53 -10.79 -28.46
C VAL A 10 -41.03 -11.05 -28.60
N ALA A 11 -40.49 -11.00 -29.82
CA ALA A 11 -39.06 -11.16 -30.06
C ALA A 11 -38.24 -10.02 -29.45
N THR A 12 -38.68 -8.77 -29.62
CA THR A 12 -38.03 -7.62 -29.00
C THR A 12 -38.06 -7.76 -27.48
N PHE A 13 -39.22 -8.07 -26.89
CA PHE A 13 -39.35 -8.29 -25.44
C PHE A 13 -38.40 -9.38 -24.93
N TRP A 14 -38.28 -10.51 -25.63
CA TRP A 14 -37.37 -11.60 -25.27
C TRP A 14 -35.90 -11.17 -25.34
N VAL A 15 -35.51 -10.42 -26.38
CA VAL A 15 -34.14 -9.91 -26.52
C VAL A 15 -33.83 -8.87 -25.44
N THR A 16 -34.76 -7.97 -25.09
CA THR A 16 -34.55 -7.04 -23.96
C THR A 16 -34.45 -7.79 -22.64
N MET A 17 -35.30 -8.79 -22.39
CA MET A 17 -35.25 -9.61 -21.17
C MET A 17 -33.91 -10.35 -21.04
N ILE A 18 -33.45 -11.01 -22.11
CA ILE A 18 -32.14 -11.65 -22.14
C ILE A 18 -31.03 -10.62 -21.89
N CYS A 19 -31.09 -9.46 -22.55
CA CYS A 19 -30.07 -8.42 -22.38
C CYS A 19 -30.05 -7.84 -20.95
N LEU A 20 -31.23 -7.69 -20.31
CA LEU A 20 -31.35 -7.25 -18.92
C LEU A 20 -30.90 -8.33 -17.93
N LEU A 21 -31.22 -9.59 -18.17
CA LEU A 21 -30.74 -10.73 -17.37
C LEU A 21 -29.22 -10.83 -17.46
N TRP A 22 -28.68 -10.75 -18.67
CA TRP A 22 -27.25 -10.78 -18.92
C TRP A 22 -26.55 -9.58 -18.29
N ARG A 23 -27.17 -8.39 -18.34
CA ARG A 23 -26.69 -7.21 -17.59
C ARG A 23 -26.83 -7.37 -16.08
N SER A 24 -27.80 -8.12 -15.55
CA SER A 24 -27.90 -8.35 -14.10
C SER A 24 -26.94 -9.43 -13.60
N GLU A 25 -26.61 -10.42 -14.42
CA GLU A 25 -25.66 -11.49 -14.07
C GLU A 25 -24.20 -11.09 -14.32
N TYR A 26 -23.95 -10.25 -15.33
CA TYR A 26 -22.59 -9.90 -15.78
C TYR A 26 -22.30 -8.39 -15.83
N GLY A 27 -23.31 -7.53 -15.73
CA GLY A 27 -23.14 -6.08 -15.70
C GLY A 27 -23.05 -5.61 -14.26
N ASP A 28 -21.84 -5.20 -13.87
CA ASP A 28 -21.43 -4.92 -12.49
C ASP A 28 -21.56 -6.15 -11.57
N GLN A 29 -20.45 -6.88 -11.42
CA GLN A 29 -20.18 -7.48 -10.12
C GLN A 29 -20.33 -6.34 -9.11
N GLU A 30 -21.36 -6.39 -8.28
CA GLU A 30 -21.57 -5.47 -7.17
C GLU A 30 -20.26 -5.37 -6.40
N VAL A 31 -19.50 -4.32 -6.68
CA VAL A 31 -18.38 -3.91 -5.87
C VAL A 31 -19.02 -3.65 -4.51
N GLY A 32 -18.66 -4.47 -3.51
CA GLY A 32 -19.43 -4.55 -2.28
C GLY A 32 -19.51 -3.21 -1.54
N SER A 33 -20.36 -3.17 -0.52
CA SER A 33 -20.71 -1.94 0.17
C SER A 33 -19.48 -1.14 0.59
N SER A 34 -19.55 0.19 0.41
CA SER A 34 -18.50 1.09 0.85
C SER A 34 -18.30 0.98 2.36
N VAL A 35 -17.04 0.98 2.77
CA VAL A 35 -16.61 0.93 4.17
C VAL A 35 -15.73 2.17 4.41
N PRO A 36 -15.74 2.75 5.62
CA PRO A 36 -14.77 3.78 5.97
C PRO A 36 -13.34 3.26 5.82
N VAL A 37 -12.46 4.05 5.20
CA VAL A 37 -11.07 3.68 4.93
C VAL A 37 -10.30 3.53 6.24
N GLU A 38 -10.62 4.37 7.21
CA GLU A 38 -10.05 4.40 8.55
C GLU A 38 -10.25 3.06 9.27
N ASN A 39 -11.43 2.46 9.16
CA ASN A 39 -11.75 1.17 9.77
C ASN A 39 -10.95 0.02 9.16
N VAL A 40 -10.55 0.13 7.89
CA VAL A 40 -9.72 -0.89 7.23
C VAL A 40 -8.27 -0.71 7.64
N TRP A 41 -7.77 0.53 7.69
CA TRP A 41 -6.40 0.80 8.16
C TRP A 41 -6.20 0.48 9.64
N GLU A 42 -7.18 0.76 10.50
CA GLU A 42 -7.16 0.33 11.90
C GLU A 42 -6.96 -1.20 11.99
N ARG A 43 -7.72 -1.98 11.20
CA ARG A 43 -7.54 -3.43 11.14
C ARG A 43 -6.14 -3.85 10.66
N VAL A 44 -5.60 -3.15 9.66
CA VAL A 44 -4.25 -3.43 9.15
C VAL A 44 -3.18 -3.15 10.20
N LEU A 45 -3.34 -2.08 10.97
CA LEU A 45 -2.41 -1.68 12.03
C LEU A 45 -2.52 -2.56 13.28
N THR A 46 -3.68 -3.18 13.52
CA THR A 46 -3.91 -4.09 14.64
C THR A 46 -3.99 -5.55 14.19
N ALA A 47 -3.46 -5.90 13.03
CA ALA A 47 -3.52 -7.28 12.56
C ALA A 47 -2.71 -8.16 13.53
N PRO A 48 -3.19 -9.37 13.85
CA PRO A 48 -2.52 -10.24 14.82
C PRO A 48 -1.26 -10.90 14.25
N ASP A 49 -1.20 -11.05 12.93
CA ASP A 49 -0.17 -11.80 12.22
C ASP A 49 0.50 -10.95 11.14
N ASP A 50 1.77 -11.24 10.88
CA ASP A 50 2.55 -10.59 9.85
C ASP A 50 2.13 -11.05 8.46
N SER A 51 2.05 -10.11 7.51
CA SER A 51 1.76 -10.44 6.12
C SER A 51 3.06 -10.63 5.34
N SER A 52 3.41 -11.89 5.08
CA SER A 52 4.55 -12.25 4.21
C SER A 52 4.10 -12.28 2.75
N LEU A 53 4.65 -11.40 1.92
CA LEU A 53 4.25 -11.18 0.55
C LEU A 53 5.40 -11.47 -0.42
N ASP A 54 5.11 -12.15 -1.51
CA ASP A 54 6.01 -12.31 -2.63
C ASP A 54 5.75 -11.25 -3.69
N ILE A 55 6.83 -10.68 -4.23
CA ILE A 55 6.78 -9.58 -5.19
C ILE A 55 7.00 -10.14 -6.59
N PHE A 56 6.05 -9.87 -7.49
CA PHE A 56 6.07 -10.27 -8.88
C PHE A 56 6.09 -9.03 -9.79
N LEU A 57 6.87 -9.10 -10.86
CA LEU A 57 6.85 -8.14 -11.97
C LEU A 57 6.65 -8.91 -13.27
N ASN A 58 5.65 -8.54 -14.06
CA ASN A 58 5.29 -9.27 -15.29
C ASN A 58 5.12 -10.78 -15.04
N ARG A 59 4.49 -11.14 -13.91
CA ARG A 59 4.27 -12.52 -13.41
C ARG A 59 5.54 -13.31 -13.03
N LYS A 60 6.71 -12.69 -13.03
CA LYS A 60 7.95 -13.31 -12.57
C LYS A 60 8.24 -12.87 -11.13
N LYS A 61 8.48 -13.81 -10.22
CA LYS A 61 8.91 -13.51 -8.84
C LYS A 61 10.25 -12.78 -8.89
N ILE A 62 10.28 -11.58 -8.34
CA ILE A 62 11.45 -10.70 -8.27
C ILE A 62 11.92 -10.49 -6.83
N GLY A 63 11.11 -10.81 -5.82
CA GLY A 63 11.48 -10.54 -4.43
C GLY A 63 10.44 -11.00 -3.43
N TYR A 64 10.64 -10.62 -2.18
CA TYR A 64 9.66 -10.77 -1.11
C TYR A 64 9.68 -9.53 -0.21
N CYS A 65 8.61 -9.33 0.54
CA CYS A 65 8.56 -8.39 1.64
C CYS A 65 7.66 -8.89 2.78
N ARG A 66 7.95 -8.44 3.99
CA ARG A 66 7.18 -8.74 5.19
C ARG A 66 6.61 -7.45 5.74
N TRP A 67 5.32 -7.48 6.01
CA TRP A 67 4.57 -6.41 6.64
C TRP A 67 4.21 -6.82 8.07
N THR A 68 4.76 -6.11 9.04
CA THR A 68 4.71 -6.42 10.47
C THR A 68 4.02 -5.25 11.20
N PRO A 69 2.73 -5.40 11.56
CA PRO A 69 2.05 -4.44 12.42
C PRO A 69 2.37 -4.75 13.89
N ASN A 70 2.71 -3.71 14.64
CA ASN A 70 3.04 -3.79 16.06
C ASN A 70 2.19 -2.78 16.84
N VAL A 71 1.63 -3.22 17.97
CA VAL A 71 0.92 -2.36 18.91
C VAL A 71 1.86 -2.08 20.09
N GLY A 72 2.28 -0.82 20.25
CA GLY A 72 3.10 -0.40 21.37
C GLY A 72 2.29 -0.43 22.66
N GLU A 73 2.84 -1.08 23.68
CA GLU A 73 2.23 -1.16 25.01
C GLU A 73 3.05 -0.31 25.98
N ASP A 74 2.41 0.68 26.60
CA ASP A 74 3.06 1.48 27.65
C ASP A 74 3.13 0.69 28.96
N ALA A 75 4.35 0.41 29.42
CA ALA A 75 4.61 -0.13 30.76
C ALA A 75 4.60 0.96 31.86
N THR A 76 3.80 2.02 31.71
CA THR A 76 3.77 3.17 32.63
C THR A 76 2.65 3.08 33.66
N THR A 77 2.76 2.10 34.57
CA THR A 77 2.46 2.34 36.01
C THR A 77 3.40 1.52 36.87
N SER A 78 4.71 1.75 36.72
CA SER A 78 5.69 1.40 37.75
C SER A 78 6.63 2.57 37.92
N GLY A 79 6.18 3.57 38.67
CA GLY A 79 7.11 4.49 39.30
C GLY A 79 8.08 3.65 40.14
N ARG A 80 9.38 3.75 39.83
CA ARG A 80 10.51 3.27 40.64
C ARG A 80 10.21 2.09 41.57
N VAL A 81 10.36 0.85 41.11
CA VAL A 81 10.73 -0.24 42.02
C VAL A 81 11.68 -1.20 41.31
N SER A 82 12.88 -1.25 41.87
CA SER A 82 13.94 -2.22 41.71
C SER A 82 13.47 -3.67 41.88
N SER A 83 14.02 -4.58 41.06
CA SER A 83 14.25 -6.02 41.31
C SER A 83 13.12 -6.89 41.90
N ASP A 84 12.72 -7.90 41.13
CA ASP A 84 12.01 -9.12 41.55
C ASP A 84 10.77 -8.92 42.43
N GLU A 85 9.61 -8.64 41.83
CA GLU A 85 8.33 -9.06 42.43
C GLU A 85 7.19 -9.07 41.41
N TYR A 86 6.53 -10.24 41.32
CA TYR A 86 5.18 -10.50 40.80
C TYR A 86 4.52 -9.37 39.98
N GLN A 87 4.52 -9.49 38.65
CA GLN A 87 3.52 -8.80 37.83
C GLN A 87 2.17 -9.52 38.01
N PRO A 88 1.11 -8.85 38.52
CA PRO A 88 -0.21 -9.45 38.56
C PRO A 88 -0.75 -9.60 37.14
N GLU A 89 -1.10 -10.83 36.75
CA GLU A 89 -1.86 -11.12 35.53
C GLU A 89 -3.18 -10.34 35.59
N GLY A 90 -3.33 -9.30 34.75
CA GLY A 90 -4.56 -8.50 34.70
C GLY A 90 -4.38 -6.99 34.54
N ILE A 91 -3.16 -6.47 34.47
CA ILE A 91 -2.96 -5.07 34.06
C ILE A 91 -3.32 -4.97 32.57
N VAL A 92 -4.43 -4.29 32.28
CA VAL A 92 -4.79 -3.86 30.92
C VAL A 92 -3.72 -2.88 30.47
N LYS A 93 -2.75 -3.38 29.69
CA LYS A 93 -1.70 -2.56 29.11
C LYS A 93 -2.36 -1.52 28.20
N ARG A 94 -2.05 -0.24 28.42
CA ARG A 94 -2.57 0.83 27.58
C ARG A 94 -1.77 0.86 26.30
N VAL A 95 -2.47 0.83 25.17
CA VAL A 95 -1.87 1.05 23.86
C VAL A 95 -1.31 2.47 23.83
N SER A 96 -0.03 2.60 23.52
CA SER A 96 0.70 3.87 23.51
C SER A 96 1.00 4.37 22.11
N ASP A 97 1.29 3.46 21.18
CA ASP A 97 1.49 3.75 19.77
C ASP A 97 1.15 2.54 18.88
N TYR A 98 1.14 2.78 17.57
CA TYR A 98 1.14 1.73 16.57
C TYR A 98 2.38 1.90 15.70
N THR A 99 3.12 0.82 15.49
CA THR A 99 4.28 0.81 14.60
C THR A 99 4.02 -0.15 13.46
N LEU A 100 4.38 0.25 12.26
CA LEU A 100 4.35 -0.58 11.09
C LEU A 100 5.76 -0.70 10.52
N GLU A 101 6.20 -1.94 10.37
CA GLU A 101 7.47 -2.27 9.73
C GLU A 101 7.20 -3.00 8.41
N LEU A 102 7.81 -2.54 7.34
CA LEU A 102 7.79 -3.19 6.04
C LEU A 102 9.23 -3.36 5.58
N GLU A 103 9.71 -4.59 5.56
CA GLU A 103 11.05 -4.94 5.09
C GLU A 103 10.99 -5.88 3.89
N GLY A 104 11.97 -5.80 2.99
CA GLY A 104 12.00 -6.69 1.85
C GLY A 104 13.22 -6.54 0.97
N ASN A 105 13.28 -7.39 -0.04
CA ASN A 105 14.31 -7.32 -1.07
C ASN A 105 13.72 -7.59 -2.46
N VAL A 106 14.32 -6.94 -3.45
CA VAL A 106 13.96 -7.08 -4.86
C VAL A 106 15.22 -7.32 -5.68
N ASN A 107 15.16 -8.30 -6.56
CA ASN A 107 16.11 -8.54 -7.63
C ASN A 107 15.50 -8.05 -8.95
N LEU A 108 15.96 -6.89 -9.41
CA LEU A 108 15.61 -6.37 -10.73
C LEU A 108 16.67 -6.85 -11.71
N GLN A 109 16.28 -7.55 -12.77
CA GLN A 109 17.22 -8.06 -13.79
C GLN A 109 18.07 -6.97 -14.46
N SER A 110 17.60 -5.71 -14.42
CA SER A 110 18.33 -4.54 -14.90
C SER A 110 19.45 -4.07 -13.97
N LEU A 111 19.50 -4.55 -12.73
CA LEU A 111 20.46 -4.16 -11.70
C LEU A 111 21.33 -5.36 -11.32
N THR A 112 22.63 -5.13 -11.12
CA THR A 112 23.57 -6.20 -10.74
C THR A 112 23.37 -6.67 -9.30
N ASN A 113 22.86 -5.79 -8.43
CA ASN A 113 22.72 -6.05 -6.99
C ASN A 113 21.26 -6.07 -6.57
N ASN A 114 20.97 -6.82 -5.50
CA ASN A 114 19.65 -6.82 -4.87
C ASN A 114 19.41 -5.47 -4.19
N LEU A 115 18.22 -4.92 -4.40
CA LEU A 115 17.71 -3.76 -3.68
C LEU A 115 17.05 -4.27 -2.40
N ARG A 116 17.51 -3.82 -1.25
CA ARG A 116 16.86 -4.05 0.05
C ARG A 116 16.14 -2.78 0.46
N PHE A 117 14.95 -2.91 1.03
CA PHE A 117 14.21 -1.78 1.56
C PHE A 117 13.68 -2.11 2.95
N GLU A 118 13.58 -1.08 3.78
CA GLU A 118 13.07 -1.12 5.13
C GLU A 118 12.29 0.18 5.36
N LEU A 119 11.03 0.04 5.73
CA LEU A 119 10.11 1.13 6.00
C LEU A 119 9.60 0.97 7.42
N THR A 120 9.74 2.00 8.23
CA THR A 120 9.14 2.09 9.56
C THR A 120 8.21 3.29 9.60
N MET A 121 6.97 3.08 10.00
CA MET A 121 5.99 4.14 10.24
C MET A 121 5.44 4.03 11.65
N ARG A 122 5.41 5.13 12.38
CA ARG A 122 4.83 5.21 13.72
C ARG A 122 3.58 6.06 13.69
N PHE A 123 2.55 5.62 14.39
CA PHE A 123 1.28 6.30 14.53
C PHE A 123 0.94 6.48 16.01
N ALA A 124 0.35 7.62 16.34
CA ALA A 124 -0.26 7.85 17.64
C ALA A 124 -1.53 6.99 17.80
N THR A 125 -2.06 6.92 19.03
CA THR A 125 -3.30 6.20 19.36
C THR A 125 -4.55 6.70 18.63
N ASN A 126 -4.50 7.91 18.06
CA ASN A 126 -5.54 8.46 17.20
C ASN A 126 -5.33 8.14 15.70
N HIS A 127 -4.43 7.19 15.38
CA HIS A 127 -4.04 6.78 14.03
C HIS A 127 -3.41 7.87 13.16
N ASN A 128 -3.02 9.01 13.75
CA ASN A 128 -2.21 9.99 13.05
C ASN A 128 -0.77 9.51 12.97
N TRP A 129 -0.17 9.58 11.79
CA TRP A 129 1.26 9.33 11.62
C TRP A 129 2.08 10.36 12.40
N GLU A 130 3.18 9.90 13.01
CA GLU A 130 4.14 10.70 13.77
C GLU A 130 5.50 10.71 13.07
N THR A 131 6.03 9.52 12.79
CA THR A 131 7.33 9.37 12.13
C THR A 131 7.25 8.40 10.96
N PHE A 132 8.07 8.68 9.96
CA PHE A 132 8.25 7.87 8.77
C PHE A 132 9.75 7.74 8.53
N ARG A 133 10.24 6.52 8.28
CA ARG A 133 11.61 6.27 7.84
C ARG A 133 11.60 5.20 6.77
N LEU A 134 12.15 5.52 5.60
CA LEU A 134 12.37 4.59 4.51
C LEU A 134 13.87 4.52 4.23
N HIS A 135 14.46 3.36 4.43
CA HIS A 135 15.84 3.06 4.08
C HIS A 135 15.84 2.09 2.89
N VAL A 136 16.49 2.49 1.80
CA VAL A 136 16.67 1.68 0.60
C VAL A 136 18.16 1.52 0.36
N SER A 137 18.65 0.30 0.25
CA SER A 137 20.07 0.03 0.01
C SER A 137 20.26 -0.88 -1.20
N MET A 138 21.28 -0.55 -1.98
CA MET A 138 21.77 -1.34 -3.09
C MET A 138 23.27 -1.10 -3.19
N ARG A 139 24.07 -2.03 -2.67
CA ARG A 139 25.53 -1.84 -2.54
C ARG A 139 26.17 -1.28 -3.82
N PRO A 140 27.07 -0.28 -3.71
CA PRO A 140 27.52 0.39 -2.49
C PRO A 140 26.58 1.51 -2.00
N HIS A 141 25.48 1.78 -2.71
CA HIS A 141 24.60 2.92 -2.50
C HIS A 141 23.52 2.67 -1.44
N PHE A 142 23.09 3.75 -0.79
CA PHE A 142 21.89 3.73 0.03
C PHE A 142 21.19 5.09 -0.01
N TRP A 143 19.90 5.07 0.27
CA TRP A 143 19.02 6.22 0.39
C TRP A 143 18.23 6.06 1.68
N GLU A 144 18.17 7.09 2.49
CA GLU A 144 17.31 7.17 3.66
C GLU A 144 16.45 8.42 3.56
N VAL A 145 15.14 8.23 3.67
CA VAL A 145 14.17 9.31 3.78
C VAL A 145 13.55 9.18 5.16
N SER A 146 13.64 10.21 5.98
CA SER A 146 12.96 10.25 7.26
C SER A 146 12.12 11.52 7.37
N ALA A 147 10.96 11.43 7.97
CA ALA A 147 10.08 12.56 8.20
C ALA A 147 9.48 12.48 9.60
N ASN A 148 9.42 13.62 10.27
CA ASN A 148 8.80 13.76 11.59
C ASN A 148 7.71 14.82 11.53
N ARG A 149 6.49 14.45 11.93
CA ARG A 149 5.35 15.34 11.92
C ARG A 149 5.50 16.50 12.90
N SER A 150 6.11 16.27 14.06
CA SER A 150 6.26 17.27 15.11
C SER A 150 7.25 18.36 14.72
N ASP A 151 8.30 17.98 13.99
CA ASP A 151 9.35 18.89 13.54
C ASP A 151 9.00 19.54 12.18
N GLU A 152 7.99 19.00 11.47
CA GLU A 152 7.61 19.40 10.09
C GLU A 152 8.78 19.36 9.10
N GLU A 153 9.72 18.45 9.34
CA GLU A 153 10.96 18.28 8.57
C GLU A 153 11.04 16.90 7.93
N LEU A 154 11.54 16.87 6.69
CA LEU A 154 11.91 15.69 5.94
C LEU A 154 13.42 15.70 5.73
N ARG A 155 14.11 14.72 6.26
CA ARG A 155 15.54 14.48 6.06
C ARG A 155 15.76 13.46 4.97
N LEU A 156 16.65 13.78 4.05
CA LEU A 156 17.10 12.92 2.98
C LEU A 156 18.60 12.68 3.10
N VAL A 157 18.99 11.42 3.15
CA VAL A 157 20.40 11.01 3.12
C VAL A 157 20.60 10.12 1.91
N VAL A 158 21.58 10.45 1.08
CA VAL A 158 21.92 9.68 -0.12
C VAL A 158 23.41 9.39 -0.09
N ASN A 159 23.76 8.14 -0.33
CA ASN A 159 25.14 7.74 -0.56
C ASN A 159 25.24 7.16 -1.97
N ASP A 160 25.94 7.88 -2.85
CA ASP A 160 26.20 7.46 -4.22
C ASP A 160 27.70 7.48 -4.56
N GLU A 161 28.05 7.37 -5.85
CA GLU A 161 29.45 7.44 -6.30
C GLU A 161 30.12 8.80 -6.01
N SER A 162 29.32 9.87 -5.83
CA SER A 162 29.78 11.22 -5.53
C SER A 162 30.00 11.48 -4.03
N GLY A 163 29.55 10.56 -3.16
CA GLY A 163 29.76 10.61 -1.73
C GLY A 163 28.45 10.57 -0.93
N LEU A 164 28.57 10.94 0.36
CA LEU A 164 27.41 11.11 1.24
C LEU A 164 26.86 12.52 1.08
N TRP A 165 25.58 12.62 0.76
CA TRP A 165 24.82 13.85 0.65
C TRP A 165 23.64 13.78 1.63
N GLU A 166 23.44 14.84 2.40
CA GLU A 166 22.36 14.95 3.38
C GLU A 166 21.67 16.31 3.19
N HIS A 167 20.34 16.31 3.20
CA HIS A 167 19.54 17.52 3.07
C HIS A 167 18.26 17.43 3.89
N ASP A 168 17.95 18.51 4.62
CA ASP A 168 16.74 18.66 5.41
C ASP A 168 15.80 19.64 4.70
N PHE A 169 14.56 19.21 4.47
CA PHE A 169 13.51 19.98 3.82
C PHE A 169 12.36 20.26 4.78
N PRO A 170 11.84 21.50 4.86
CA PRO A 170 10.59 21.74 5.56
C PRO A 170 9.42 21.18 4.74
N PHE A 171 8.35 20.73 5.40
CA PHE A 171 7.17 20.18 4.71
C PHE A 171 6.50 21.16 3.74
N ALA A 172 6.64 22.46 3.98
CA ALA A 172 6.17 23.50 3.06
C ALA A 172 6.78 23.33 1.65
N ASP A 173 8.02 22.87 1.54
CA ASP A 173 8.67 22.63 0.26
C ASP A 173 8.17 21.38 -0.45
N LEU A 174 7.55 20.41 0.25
CA LEU A 174 6.93 19.23 -0.36
C LEU A 174 5.71 19.57 -1.23
N GLN A 175 5.14 20.76 -1.05
CA GLN A 175 4.07 21.27 -1.92
C GLN A 175 4.57 21.62 -3.34
N ASN A 176 5.89 21.71 -3.53
CA ASN A 176 6.55 22.01 -4.80
C ASN A 176 7.28 20.76 -5.33
N PRO A 177 6.57 19.80 -5.95
CA PRO A 177 7.15 18.52 -6.39
C PRO A 177 8.29 18.69 -7.40
N GLU A 178 8.35 19.83 -8.11
CA GLU A 178 9.43 20.13 -9.05
C GLU A 178 10.79 20.31 -8.35
N LYS A 179 10.81 20.97 -7.17
CA LYS A 179 12.04 21.12 -6.37
C LYS A 179 12.55 19.75 -5.92
N LEU A 180 11.64 18.90 -5.45
CA LEU A 180 11.98 17.54 -5.03
C LEU A 180 12.52 16.70 -6.20
N VAL A 181 11.88 16.71 -7.37
CA VAL A 181 12.35 15.88 -8.50
C VAL A 181 13.74 16.30 -8.98
N GLN A 182 14.07 17.59 -8.94
CA GLN A 182 15.40 18.08 -9.30
C GLN A 182 16.48 17.62 -8.30
N GLU A 183 16.13 17.54 -7.01
CA GLU A 183 17.06 17.14 -5.96
C GLU A 183 17.12 15.61 -5.75
N PHE A 184 16.01 14.89 -5.92
CA PHE A 184 15.93 13.42 -5.91
C PHE A 184 16.44 12.77 -7.22
N GLY A 185 16.56 13.55 -8.30
CA GLY A 185 16.65 13.10 -9.70
C GLY A 185 17.96 12.44 -10.14
N GLY A 186 18.72 11.84 -9.22
CA GLY A 186 19.92 11.08 -9.54
C GLY A 186 19.64 9.91 -10.52
N PRO A 187 20.69 9.39 -11.20
CA PRO A 187 20.54 8.34 -12.23
C PRO A 187 19.76 7.09 -11.76
N VAL A 188 19.87 6.74 -10.48
CA VAL A 188 19.21 5.56 -9.90
C VAL A 188 17.71 5.77 -9.69
N ALA A 189 17.27 6.94 -9.23
CA ALA A 189 15.85 7.25 -9.11
C ALA A 189 15.17 7.14 -10.48
N LEU A 190 15.80 7.69 -11.52
CA LEU A 190 15.34 7.57 -12.91
C LEU A 190 15.29 6.11 -13.39
N ALA A 191 16.26 5.27 -13.00
CA ALA A 191 16.26 3.84 -13.33
C ALA A 191 15.11 3.08 -12.64
N LEU A 192 14.80 3.39 -11.38
CA LEU A 192 13.69 2.81 -10.63
C LEU A 192 12.33 3.21 -11.23
N PHE A 193 12.12 4.50 -11.53
CA PHE A 193 10.91 4.96 -12.22
C PHE A 193 10.71 4.24 -13.55
N ARG A 194 11.77 4.13 -14.38
CA ARG A 194 11.71 3.37 -15.63
C ARG A 194 11.43 1.89 -15.42
N GLY A 195 12.04 1.26 -14.42
CA GLY A 195 11.85 -0.14 -14.08
C GLY A 195 10.41 -0.48 -13.66
N MET A 196 9.71 0.47 -13.04
CA MET A 196 8.28 0.37 -12.69
C MET A 196 7.34 0.79 -13.82
N GLY A 197 7.85 1.06 -15.04
CA GLY A 197 7.04 1.54 -16.17
C GLY A 197 6.50 2.96 -15.99
N LEU A 198 6.96 3.69 -14.97
CA LEU A 198 6.58 5.07 -14.71
C LEU A 198 7.47 5.99 -15.56
N ARG A 199 6.84 6.87 -16.36
CA ARG A 199 7.58 7.96 -17.01
C ARG A 199 7.93 9.00 -15.96
N ALA A 200 9.21 9.37 -15.89
CA ALA A 200 9.62 10.56 -15.16
C ALA A 200 8.72 11.74 -15.59
N PRO A 201 8.19 12.53 -14.65
CA PRO A 201 7.34 13.66 -14.99
C PRO A 201 8.18 14.64 -15.82
N ALA A 202 7.95 14.65 -17.13
CA ALA A 202 8.53 15.65 -18.01
C ALA A 202 7.82 16.97 -17.70
N GLY A 203 8.60 17.97 -17.27
CA GLY A 203 8.22 19.32 -16.87
C GLY A 203 6.85 19.78 -17.35
N SER A 204 5.84 19.58 -16.51
CA SER A 204 4.52 20.15 -16.69
C SER A 204 4.20 20.92 -15.43
N GLU A 205 4.10 22.25 -15.58
CA GLU A 205 3.68 23.25 -14.57
C GLU A 205 2.23 23.04 -14.08
N SER A 206 1.70 21.82 -14.16
CA SER A 206 0.43 21.48 -13.56
C SER A 206 0.69 21.26 -12.09
N LYS A 207 0.14 22.10 -11.22
CA LYS A 207 0.02 21.87 -9.76
C LYS A 207 -0.39 20.44 -9.52
N MET A 208 0.59 19.57 -9.31
CA MET A 208 0.38 18.14 -9.18
C MET A 208 0.05 17.94 -7.71
N SER A 209 -1.23 18.02 -7.35
CA SER A 209 -1.66 17.59 -6.03
C SER A 209 -1.41 16.09 -5.97
N LEU A 210 -0.43 15.67 -5.18
CA LEU A 210 -0.15 14.27 -4.82
C LEU A 210 -1.30 13.66 -3.98
N GLY A 211 -2.53 14.15 -4.13
CA GLY A 211 -3.71 13.74 -3.37
C GLY A 211 -4.04 12.29 -3.67
N ILE A 212 -3.53 11.38 -2.84
CA ILE A 212 -3.89 9.97 -2.86
C ILE A 212 -5.27 9.86 -2.24
N ASN A 213 -6.29 9.70 -3.08
CA ASN A 213 -7.66 9.46 -2.62
C ASN A 213 -7.86 7.96 -2.46
N TRP A 214 -8.13 7.53 -1.23
CA TRP A 214 -8.44 6.15 -0.89
C TRP A 214 -9.96 5.92 -0.85
N GLU A 215 -10.40 4.82 -1.44
CA GLU A 215 -11.75 4.29 -1.31
C GLU A 215 -11.67 2.87 -0.73
N ALA A 216 -12.48 2.55 0.28
CA ALA A 216 -12.57 1.20 0.82
C ALA A 216 -13.95 0.59 0.58
N ARG A 217 -13.97 -0.70 0.24
CA ARG A 217 -15.20 -1.45 -0.07
C ARG A 217 -15.09 -2.87 0.45
N ASN A 218 -16.22 -3.47 0.82
CA ASN A 218 -16.29 -4.91 0.98
C ASN A 218 -16.13 -5.57 -0.38
N ASP A 219 -15.43 -6.68 -0.46
CA ASP A 219 -15.30 -7.45 -1.68
C ASP A 219 -15.16 -8.95 -1.34
N TRP A 220 -15.09 -9.77 -2.36
CA TRP A 220 -14.83 -11.18 -2.23
C TRP A 220 -13.70 -11.60 -3.14
N MET A 221 -12.73 -12.30 -2.58
CA MET A 221 -11.63 -12.89 -3.34
C MET A 221 -11.85 -14.40 -3.45
N ARG A 222 -11.60 -14.95 -4.64
CA ARG A 222 -11.57 -16.39 -4.83
C ARG A 222 -10.14 -16.88 -4.62
N PHE A 223 -9.97 -17.81 -3.71
CA PHE A 223 -8.75 -18.58 -3.51
C PHE A 223 -9.05 -20.03 -3.86
N GLY A 224 -8.68 -20.42 -5.07
CA GLY A 224 -8.96 -21.75 -5.62
C GLY A 224 -10.45 -21.97 -5.76
N HIS A 225 -10.98 -22.95 -5.03
CA HIS A 225 -12.42 -23.25 -5.00
C HIS A 225 -13.17 -22.50 -3.87
N SER A 226 -12.45 -21.82 -2.99
CA SER A 226 -13.02 -21.12 -1.84
C SER A 226 -13.20 -19.63 -2.12
N ARG A 227 -14.26 -19.03 -1.58
CA ARG A 227 -14.55 -17.59 -1.67
C ARG A 227 -14.41 -16.97 -0.28
N VAL A 228 -13.51 -16.00 -0.13
CA VAL A 228 -13.21 -15.35 1.15
C VAL A 228 -13.65 -13.88 1.10
N ARG A 229 -14.23 -13.39 2.19
CA ARG A 229 -14.58 -11.96 2.33
C ARG A 229 -13.32 -11.16 2.58
N VAL A 230 -13.14 -10.08 1.83
CA VAL A 230 -12.00 -9.18 1.94
C VAL A 230 -12.48 -7.73 1.96
N TYR A 231 -11.61 -6.83 2.38
CA TYR A 231 -11.74 -5.41 2.09
C TYR A 231 -10.86 -5.09 0.89
N ARG A 232 -11.40 -4.31 -0.05
CA ARG A 232 -10.65 -3.77 -1.18
C ARG A 232 -10.45 -2.27 -0.96
N LEU A 233 -9.19 -1.88 -0.83
CA LEU A 233 -8.76 -0.50 -0.86
C LEU A 233 -8.35 -0.15 -2.28
N GLU A 234 -8.86 0.94 -2.83
CA GLU A 234 -8.45 1.52 -4.11
C GLU A 234 -7.87 2.90 -3.86
N ALA A 235 -6.64 3.13 -4.30
CA ALA A 235 -6.04 4.46 -4.32
C ALA A 235 -5.87 4.94 -5.76
N LYS A 236 -6.28 6.18 -6.03
CA LYS A 236 -6.05 6.83 -7.33
C LYS A 236 -4.93 7.85 -7.17
N LEU A 237 -3.86 7.67 -7.94
CA LEU A 237 -2.70 8.55 -8.00
C LEU A 237 -2.63 9.19 -9.39
N LEU A 238 -2.53 10.51 -9.45
CA LEU A 238 -2.44 11.29 -10.69
C LEU A 238 -3.56 10.97 -11.71
N ASP A 239 -4.76 10.65 -11.21
CA ASP A 239 -5.97 10.27 -11.94
C ASP A 239 -5.85 9.07 -12.91
N LYS A 240 -4.68 8.44 -13.00
CA LYS A 240 -4.37 7.38 -13.98
C LYS A 240 -3.81 6.13 -13.33
N LEU A 241 -3.04 6.27 -12.27
CA LEU A 241 -2.40 5.15 -11.59
C LEU A 241 -3.36 4.66 -10.50
N LYS A 242 -3.72 3.38 -10.57
CA LYS A 242 -4.56 2.74 -9.57
C LYS A 242 -3.73 1.77 -8.77
N ILE A 243 -3.87 1.84 -7.45
CA ILE A 243 -3.35 0.86 -6.51
C ILE A 243 -4.55 0.13 -5.92
N PHE A 244 -4.48 -1.20 -5.87
CA PHE A 244 -5.48 -2.01 -5.17
C PHE A 244 -4.81 -2.79 -4.05
N VAL A 245 -5.35 -2.72 -2.85
CA VAL A 245 -4.92 -3.53 -1.70
C VAL A 245 -6.10 -4.38 -1.25
N PHE A 246 -5.92 -5.70 -1.20
CA PHE A 246 -6.90 -6.64 -0.68
C PHE A 246 -6.46 -7.07 0.71
N VAL A 247 -7.32 -6.80 1.69
CA VAL A 247 -7.07 -7.04 3.11
C VAL A 247 -8.06 -8.08 3.62
N SER A 248 -7.61 -9.02 4.44
CA SER A 248 -8.48 -9.99 5.09
C SER A 248 -9.41 -9.32 6.11
N ARG A 249 -10.41 -10.04 6.61
CA ARG A 249 -11.29 -9.50 7.67
C ARG A 249 -10.52 -9.18 8.97
N VAL A 250 -9.42 -9.86 9.21
CA VAL A 250 -8.60 -9.71 10.42
C VAL A 250 -7.49 -8.66 10.28
N GLY A 251 -7.23 -8.16 9.07
CA GLY A 251 -6.28 -7.06 8.84
C GLY A 251 -5.05 -7.43 8.02
N GLU A 252 -4.85 -8.71 7.70
CA GLU A 252 -3.70 -9.15 6.92
C GLU A 252 -3.79 -8.68 5.46
N ILE A 253 -2.65 -8.30 4.89
CA ILE A 253 -2.55 -8.00 3.46
C ILE A 253 -2.46 -9.33 2.71
N LEU A 254 -3.42 -9.53 1.81
CA LEU A 254 -3.51 -10.73 0.98
C LEU A 254 -2.90 -10.50 -0.40
N TRP A 255 -3.19 -9.33 -0.97
CA TRP A 255 -2.79 -9.03 -2.34
C TRP A 255 -2.67 -7.52 -2.56
N VAL A 256 -1.63 -7.08 -3.27
CA VAL A 256 -1.47 -5.70 -3.69
C VAL A 256 -1.22 -5.66 -5.20
N HIS A 257 -2.01 -4.86 -5.91
CA HIS A 257 -1.72 -4.49 -7.29
C HIS A 257 -1.18 -3.07 -7.30
N LEU A 258 0.06 -2.95 -7.74
CA LEU A 258 0.71 -1.69 -8.00
C LEU A 258 0.71 -1.43 -9.52
N PRO A 259 0.88 -0.17 -9.95
CA PRO A 259 1.09 0.16 -11.35
C PRO A 259 2.29 -0.59 -11.96
N GLY A 260 2.31 -0.73 -13.29
CA GLY A 260 3.45 -1.32 -14.00
C GLY A 260 3.54 -2.86 -13.88
N GLU A 261 2.40 -3.54 -13.76
CA GLU A 261 2.31 -5.01 -13.62
C GLU A 261 3.04 -5.58 -12.39
N VAL A 262 3.26 -4.74 -11.38
CA VAL A 262 3.80 -5.18 -10.09
C VAL A 262 2.68 -5.71 -9.22
N VAL A 263 2.87 -6.91 -8.71
CA VAL A 263 1.90 -7.61 -7.86
C VAL A 263 2.60 -8.13 -6.63
N LEU A 264 2.03 -7.89 -5.46
CA LEU A 264 2.44 -8.54 -4.22
C LEU A 264 1.35 -9.53 -3.84
N SER A 265 1.70 -10.78 -3.55
CA SER A 265 0.74 -11.79 -3.12
C SER A 265 1.22 -12.48 -1.87
N ASN A 266 0.32 -12.69 -0.92
CA ASN A 266 0.64 -13.37 0.32
C ASN A 266 1.05 -14.83 0.07
N ASN A 267 2.20 -15.22 0.62
CA ASN A 267 2.82 -16.52 0.37
C ASN A 267 2.02 -17.69 0.94
N ALA A 268 1.15 -17.45 1.94
CA ALA A 268 0.24 -18.48 2.46
C ALA A 268 -0.76 -18.98 1.41
N PHE A 269 -0.92 -18.25 0.29
CA PHE A 269 -1.85 -18.56 -0.78
C PHE A 269 -1.15 -18.97 -2.10
N GLU A 270 0.13 -19.36 -2.07
CA GLU A 270 1.01 -19.62 -3.25
C GLU A 270 0.63 -20.84 -4.15
N HIS A 271 -0.56 -21.44 -4.03
CA HIS A 271 -0.98 -22.52 -4.93
C HIS A 271 -2.04 -22.05 -5.94
N PHE A 272 -1.58 -21.34 -6.99
CA PHE A 272 -2.35 -21.08 -8.23
C PHE A 272 -1.49 -21.31 -9.49
#